data_AF-A0A4V3QZ79-F1
#
_entry.id   AF-A0A4V3QZ79-F1
#
_cell.length_a   1.000
_cell.length_b   1.000
_cell.length_c   1.000
_cell.angle_alpha   90.00
_cell.angle_beta   90.00
_cell.angle_gamma   90.00
#
_symmetry.space_group_name_H-M   'P 1'
#
loop_
_entity.id
_entity.type
_entity.pdbx_description
1 polymer ?
#
loop_
_entity_poly.entity_id
_entity_poly.type
_entity_poly.pdbx_seq_one_letter_code
_entity_poly.pdbx_strand_id
1 'polypeptide(L)'
;MVDPIGNKAGAVADRRIAPVAPAAPVAAAKPTSNEVRAVESTAVQLTGTMAAKPPVDAERVAKIRKAIEDGKFPIYPTTIADRLLALKLEWSPNDPA
;
A
#
# COMPACT_ATOMS: atom_id res chain seq x y z
N MET A 1 48.47 -39.65 -48.09
CA MET A 1 48.44 -38.20 -48.33
C MET A 1 47.41 -37.99 -49.43
N VAL A 2 46.29 -37.35 -49.12
CA VAL A 2 45.07 -37.32 -49.95
C VAL A 2 44.94 -35.91 -50.52
N ASP A 3 44.85 -35.77 -51.84
CA ASP A 3 44.69 -34.46 -52.49
C ASP A 3 43.30 -33.87 -52.20
N PRO A 4 43.19 -32.57 -51.87
CA PRO A 4 41.89 -31.93 -51.72
C PRO A 4 41.23 -31.76 -53.08
N ILE A 5 39.98 -32.22 -53.18
CA ILE A 5 39.11 -31.94 -54.32
C ILE A 5 38.78 -30.44 -54.28
N GLY A 6 39.54 -29.67 -55.05
CA GLY A 6 39.23 -28.29 -55.37
C GLY A 6 37.87 -28.20 -56.06
N ASN A 7 37.01 -27.38 -55.50
CA ASN A 7 35.75 -26.93 -56.05
C ASN A 7 35.98 -26.29 -57.43
N LYS A 8 35.78 -27.07 -58.50
CA LYS A 8 35.65 -26.54 -59.86
C LYS A 8 34.50 -25.53 -59.87
N ALA A 9 34.82 -24.28 -60.16
CA ALA A 9 33.86 -23.24 -60.50
C ALA A 9 33.18 -23.61 -61.83
N GLY A 10 32.17 -24.46 -61.73
CA GLY A 10 31.22 -24.71 -62.81
C GLY A 10 30.42 -23.45 -63.03
N ALA A 11 30.53 -22.90 -64.24
CA ALA A 11 29.81 -21.73 -64.72
C ALA A 11 28.30 -21.83 -64.39
N VAL A 12 27.86 -21.07 -63.39
CA VAL A 12 26.44 -20.76 -63.22
C VAL A 12 26.15 -19.56 -64.12
N ALA A 13 25.88 -19.85 -65.38
CA ALA A 13 25.30 -18.88 -66.28
C ALA A 13 23.86 -18.55 -65.82
N ASP A 14 23.61 -17.25 -65.66
CA ASP A 14 22.29 -16.62 -65.61
C ASP A 14 21.40 -16.91 -64.38
N ARG A 15 21.85 -16.50 -63.18
CA ARG A 15 20.91 -16.08 -62.11
C ARG A 15 20.87 -14.56 -62.05
N ARG A 16 19.92 -13.96 -62.77
CA ARG A 16 19.56 -12.55 -62.57
C ARG A 16 18.90 -12.42 -61.20
N ILE A 17 19.62 -11.78 -60.28
CA ILE A 17 19.09 -11.42 -58.97
C ILE A 17 18.16 -10.22 -59.19
N ALA A 18 16.86 -10.43 -59.08
CA ALA A 18 15.91 -9.32 -59.04
C ALA A 18 16.06 -8.57 -57.70
N PRO A 19 16.03 -7.23 -57.66
CA PRO A 19 16.11 -6.48 -56.42
C PRO A 19 14.86 -6.71 -55.56
N VAL A 20 15.07 -7.03 -54.29
CA VAL A 20 14.00 -7.14 -53.28
C VAL A 20 13.74 -5.75 -52.69
N ALA A 21 12.48 -5.33 -52.67
CA ALA A 21 12.08 -4.05 -52.08
C ALA A 21 12.24 -4.06 -50.54
N PRO A 22 12.61 -2.92 -49.93
CA PRO A 22 12.75 -2.83 -48.47
C PRO A 22 11.39 -3.00 -47.77
N ALA A 23 11.39 -3.74 -46.66
CA ALA A 23 10.21 -3.92 -45.82
C ALA A 23 9.81 -2.60 -45.13
N ALA A 24 8.50 -2.34 -45.07
CA ALA A 24 7.95 -1.15 -44.43
C ALA A 24 8.20 -1.15 -42.90
N PRO A 25 8.39 0.03 -42.29
CA PRO A 25 8.60 0.12 -40.85
C PRO A 25 7.35 -0.29 -40.06
N VAL A 26 7.55 -1.10 -39.03
CA VAL A 26 6.50 -1.50 -38.08
C VAL A 26 6.15 -0.33 -37.16
N ALA A 27 4.85 -0.08 -36.99
CA ALA A 27 4.34 0.98 -36.13
C ALA A 27 4.72 0.74 -34.66
N ALA A 28 5.16 1.81 -33.99
CA ALA A 28 5.51 1.76 -32.57
C ALA A 28 4.29 1.44 -31.70
N ALA A 29 4.47 0.54 -30.73
CA ALA A 29 3.45 0.20 -29.75
C ALA A 29 3.13 1.41 -28.85
N LYS A 30 1.84 1.64 -28.60
CA LYS A 30 1.37 2.69 -27.68
C LYS A 30 1.76 2.32 -26.24
N PRO A 31 2.21 3.28 -25.41
CA PRO A 31 2.48 3.01 -24.00
C PRO A 31 1.17 2.66 -23.30
N THR A 32 1.11 1.49 -22.66
CA THR A 32 0.01 1.15 -21.77
C THR A 32 0.25 1.87 -20.45
N SER A 33 -0.69 2.69 -19.99
CA SER A 33 -0.61 3.26 -18.65
C SER A 33 -0.68 2.13 -17.63
N ASN A 34 0.42 1.87 -16.93
CA ASN A 34 0.42 1.02 -15.74
C ASN A 34 -0.26 1.81 -14.61
N GLU A 35 -1.59 1.84 -14.61
CA GLU A 35 -2.32 2.20 -13.41
C GLU A 35 -2.26 1.02 -12.44
N VAL A 36 -1.17 0.97 -11.68
CA VAL A 36 -1.09 0.12 -10.49
C VAL A 36 -2.09 0.69 -9.50
N ARG A 37 -3.27 0.07 -9.42
CA ARG A 37 -4.22 0.34 -8.33
C ARG A 37 -3.49 0.05 -7.03
N ALA A 38 -3.18 1.09 -6.26
CA ALA A 38 -2.62 0.94 -4.93
C ALA A 38 -3.63 0.12 -4.10
N VAL A 39 -3.29 -1.15 -3.87
CA VAL A 39 -4.02 -1.98 -2.91
C VAL A 39 -3.62 -1.45 -1.56
N GLU A 40 -4.47 -0.62 -0.95
CA GLU A 40 -4.26 -0.17 0.41
C GLU A 40 -4.15 -1.39 1.31
N SER A 41 -3.02 -1.50 2.00
CA SER A 41 -2.80 -2.56 2.97
C SER A 41 -3.84 -2.45 4.09
N THR A 42 -4.22 -3.59 4.67
CA THR A 42 -5.17 -3.66 5.79
C THR A 42 -4.77 -2.76 6.96
N ALA A 43 -3.46 -2.51 7.14
CA ALA A 43 -2.94 -1.54 8.10
C ALA A 43 -3.42 -0.10 7.81
N VAL A 44 -3.41 0.34 6.54
CA VAL A 44 -3.89 1.68 6.14
C VAL A 44 -5.39 1.81 6.42
N GLN A 45 -6.17 0.78 6.10
CA GLN A 45 -7.61 0.74 6.37
C GLN A 45 -7.91 0.79 7.88
N LEU A 46 -7.13 0.07 8.70
CA LEU A 46 -7.26 0.12 10.16
C LEU A 46 -6.90 1.51 10.72
N THR A 47 -5.82 2.13 10.23
CA THR A 47 -5.47 3.50 10.66
C THR A 47 -6.54 4.52 10.26
N GLY A 48 -7.14 4.40 9.06
CA GLY A 48 -8.24 5.27 8.63
C GLY A 48 -9.50 5.12 9.47
N THR A 49 -9.84 3.88 9.88
CA THR A 49 -11.02 3.64 10.74
C THR A 49 -10.81 4.10 12.18
N MET A 50 -9.60 4.00 12.72
CA MET A 50 -9.26 4.58 14.03
C MET A 50 -9.17 6.11 13.99
N ALA A 51 -8.73 6.69 12.87
CA ALA A 51 -8.75 8.14 12.67
C ALA A 51 -10.16 8.71 12.46
N ALA A 52 -11.11 7.90 11.98
CA ALA A 52 -12.49 8.31 11.74
C ALA A 52 -13.31 8.52 13.03
N LYS A 53 -12.91 7.90 14.15
CA LYS A 53 -13.49 8.16 15.47
C LYS A 53 -12.55 9.08 16.24
N PRO A 54 -13.02 10.24 16.74
CA PRO A 54 -12.17 11.06 17.59
C PRO A 54 -11.76 10.19 18.80
N PRO A 55 -10.46 10.19 19.18
CA PRO A 55 -9.95 9.37 20.28
C PRO A 55 -10.55 9.77 21.64
N VAL A 56 -11.33 10.85 21.68
CA VAL A 56 -12.00 11.40 22.85
C VAL A 56 -13.47 11.70 22.54
N ASP A 57 -14.34 11.40 23.50
CA ASP A 57 -15.75 11.78 23.46
C ASP A 57 -15.92 13.21 24.00
N ALA A 58 -16.11 14.16 23.08
CA ALA A 58 -16.23 15.58 23.40
C ALA A 58 -17.50 15.91 24.21
N GLU A 59 -18.61 15.22 23.95
CA GLU A 59 -19.87 15.45 24.68
C GLU A 59 -19.74 15.00 26.13
N ARG A 60 -19.12 13.85 26.35
CA ARG A 60 -18.82 13.34 27.69
C ARG A 60 -17.89 14.27 28.45
N VAL A 61 -16.86 14.82 27.80
CA VAL A 61 -15.94 15.80 28.41
C VAL A 61 -16.70 17.06 28.83
N ALA A 62 -17.56 17.60 27.97
CA ALA A 62 -18.37 18.78 28.29
C ALA A 62 -19.30 18.53 29.49
N LYS A 63 -19.95 17.37 29.55
CA LYS A 63 -20.83 16.97 30.66
C LYS A 63 -20.07 16.86 31.98
N ILE A 64 -18.90 16.22 31.98
CA ILE A 64 -18.06 16.08 33.19
C ILE A 64 -17.57 17.44 33.66
N ARG A 65 -17.11 18.30 32.74
CA ARG A 65 -16.66 19.67 33.06
C ARG A 65 -17.76 20.45 33.78
N LYS A 66 -18.97 20.45 33.23
CA LYS A 66 -20.13 21.11 33.85
C LYS A 66 -20.44 20.54 35.24
N ALA A 67 -20.35 19.22 35.43
CA ALA A 67 -20.59 18.61 36.74
C ALA A 67 -19.54 18.99 37.79
N ILE A 68 -18.29 19.22 37.37
CA ILE A 68 -17.21 19.73 38.24
C ILE A 68 -17.47 21.19 38.60
N GLU A 69 -17.82 22.04 37.63
CA GLU A 69 -18.20 23.45 37.85
C GLU A 69 -19.38 23.58 38.81
N ASP A 70 -20.40 22.74 38.65
CA ASP A 70 -21.58 22.68 39.53
C ASP A 70 -21.29 22.10 40.92
N GLY A 71 -20.07 21.59 41.18
CA GLY A 71 -19.72 20.91 42.43
C GLY A 71 -20.38 19.55 42.65
N LYS A 72 -21.04 19.00 41.63
CA LYS A 72 -21.76 17.71 41.67
C LYS A 72 -20.87 16.50 41.35
N PHE A 73 -19.61 16.76 41.02
CA PHE A 73 -18.61 15.73 40.76
C PHE A 73 -17.52 15.80 41.85
N PRO A 74 -17.69 15.08 42.97
CA PRO A 74 -16.74 15.12 44.07
C PRO A 74 -15.43 14.43 43.67
N ILE A 75 -14.31 15.08 44.00
CA ILE A 75 -12.96 14.58 43.71
C ILE A 75 -12.32 14.11 45.01
N TYR A 76 -12.09 12.80 45.13
CA TYR A 76 -11.47 12.18 46.31
C TYR A 76 -10.05 11.71 46.00
N PRO A 77 -9.06 11.99 46.87
CA PRO A 77 -7.68 11.53 46.67
C PRO A 77 -7.55 10.00 46.53
N THR A 78 -8.36 9.23 47.25
CA THR A 78 -8.39 7.77 47.19
C THR A 78 -8.81 7.27 45.81
N THR A 79 -9.89 7.83 45.24
CA THR A 79 -10.36 7.47 43.90
C THR A 79 -9.32 7.79 42.83
N ILE A 80 -8.56 8.86 42.98
CA ILE A 80 -7.45 9.18 42.07
C ILE A 80 -6.36 8.12 42.18
N ALA A 81 -5.94 7.76 43.40
CA ALA A 81 -4.92 6.75 43.63
C ALA A 81 -5.31 5.39 43.01
N ASP A 82 -6.56 4.96 43.20
CA ASP A 82 -7.07 3.71 42.62
C ASP A 82 -7.02 3.73 41.08
N ARG A 83 -7.38 4.86 40.46
CA ARG A 83 -7.35 5.01 39.00
C ARG A 83 -5.91 5.04 38.45
N LEU A 84 -4.97 5.64 39.18
CA LEU A 84 -3.55 5.60 38.83
C LEU A 84 -2.99 4.18 38.94
N LEU A 85 -3.38 3.44 39.98
CA LEU A 85 -2.96 2.04 40.16
C LEU A 85 -3.56 1.14 39.07
N ALA A 86 -4.84 1.32 38.74
CA ALA A 86 -5.50 0.60 37.65
C ALA A 86 -4.80 0.84 36.30
N LEU A 87 -4.43 2.10 36.00
CA LEU A 87 -3.66 2.43 34.80
C LEU A 87 -2.28 1.74 34.79
N LYS A 88 -1.59 1.73 35.93
CA LYS A 88 -0.28 1.07 36.05
C LYS A 88 -0.36 -0.45 35.86
N LEU A 89 -1.47 -1.07 36.25
CA LEU A 89 -1.68 -2.51 36.16
C LEU A 89 -2.44 -2.93 34.89
N GLU A 90 -2.69 -2.00 33.96
CA GLU A 90 -3.53 -2.19 32.76
C GLU A 90 -4.91 -2.79 33.07
N TRP A 91 -5.42 -2.55 34.28
CA TRP A 91 -6.68 -3.08 34.74
C TRP A 91 -7.80 -2.08 34.44
N SER A 92 -8.86 -2.55 33.76
CA SER A 92 -10.09 -1.78 33.55
C SER A 92 -11.15 -2.16 34.59
N PRO A 93 -11.52 -1.27 35.54
CA PRO A 93 -12.52 -1.58 36.55
C PRO A 93 -13.95 -1.77 36.01
N ASN A 94 -14.18 -1.43 34.74
CA ASN A 94 -15.50 -1.44 34.10
C ASN A 94 -15.59 -2.50 32.98
N ASP A 95 -14.68 -3.48 32.94
CA ASP A 95 -14.75 -4.55 31.96
C ASP A 95 -15.92 -5.50 32.32
N PRO A 96 -16.84 -5.79 31.39
CA PRO A 96 -17.86 -6.82 31.64
C PRO A 96 -17.18 -8.19 31.78
N ALA A 97 -17.56 -8.95 32.82
CA ALA A 97 -17.07 -10.30 33.08
C ALA A 97 -17.48 -11.31 32.01
#